data_AF-A0A2T4YTW0-F1
#
_entry.id   AF-A0A2T4YTW0-F1
#
_cell.length_a   1.000
_cell.length_b   1.000
_cell.length_c   1.000
_cell.angle_alpha   90.00
_cell.angle_beta   90.00
_cell.angle_gamma   90.00
#
_symmetry.space_group_name_H-M   'P 1'
#
loop_
_entity.id
_entity.type
_entity.pdbx_description
1 polymer ?
#
loop_
_entity_poly.entity_id
_entity_poly.type
_entity_poly.pdbx_seq_one_letter_code
_entity_poly.pdbx_strand_id
1 'polypeptide(L)'
;MGGLGVPTFQAVRPWSRSLSVSQGKGLTVMAAAVSALLEAVELDSAERLFPPSGSMIPLRTLGSDALTMWSSGIRKPGAIALDPEQPRLWVDGYNLANGRNAPIPFDLVCLDATKQPLPDVRPMSVGLATGNTIEEALTGAVAEVVEHDLVAMFDALLPAQRREMQLDTASVIDPLIQTLLSRFASKGFAVRVWSIGQGSSVAAFRCTLWRERGRSSDMAPVAGSGCHSDRRVALLRALLEAAQAQATLVAGARDDLVQSDYLGGAGRQMALVLDTLSFGPGQLAWADVRDHPLGRSHLDALLEYASHCSALPVIAASHPQPHSALHIVHAFAPGLRQVQRLVMNGAAEPAVRPLPQPAVRRRRAALLPVVFAGPSLPPGFTAPGIDLRSPAVCGDLAMLLADLPPAVGLIDGCFEVAPTVWHKEILNLLARGVPVLGGASLGAIRAAELAAAGMRGIGAIFVGYASGSIRRDDAVMIDHAPVELGYHSLTVALVDAEAALWQVAMPPLERRALQRIVRTASYHERTWHLCLRRLAEQTGRSPTVSAATFGMVPSLKRKDALGLIAAVSKAAGTGNFTLPRPPLTADYLRMLTTLPQEPPLVRRTNAVGVSRA
;
A
#
# COMPACT_ATOMS: atom_id res chain seq x y z
N MET A 1 7.09 10.57 2.51
CA MET A 1 8.02 9.83 3.40
C MET A 1 7.18 9.21 4.48
N GLY A 2 7.14 7.87 4.58
CA GLY A 2 6.55 7.21 5.74
C GLY A 2 7.23 7.62 7.04
N GLY A 3 6.62 7.28 8.19
CA GLY A 3 7.14 7.64 9.53
C GLY A 3 8.58 7.18 9.82
N LEU A 4 9.07 6.20 9.06
CA LEU A 4 10.42 5.64 9.10
C LEU A 4 11.50 6.49 8.40
N GLY A 5 11.12 7.58 7.72
CA GLY A 5 12.09 8.46 7.04
C GLY A 5 12.75 7.83 5.81
N VAL A 6 12.13 6.81 5.22
CA VAL A 6 12.48 6.29 3.89
C VAL A 6 11.57 6.95 2.85
N PRO A 7 12.10 7.44 1.72
CA PRO A 7 11.29 7.88 0.59
C PRO A 7 10.38 6.74 0.08
N THR A 8 9.09 6.99 0.18
CA THR A 8 8.02 6.13 -0.35
C THR A 8 7.04 7.01 -1.11
N PHE A 9 6.60 6.56 -2.26
CA PHE A 9 5.71 7.28 -3.17
C PHE A 9 4.58 6.39 -3.64
N GLN A 10 3.48 7.02 -4.06
CA GLN A 10 2.34 6.36 -4.65
C GLN A 10 2.14 6.87 -6.08
N ALA A 11 1.81 5.97 -6.99
CA ALA A 11 1.27 6.31 -8.30
C ALA A 11 -0.19 5.82 -8.34
N VAL A 12 -1.11 6.74 -8.62
CA VAL A 12 -2.54 6.46 -8.52
C VAL A 12 -3.15 6.40 -9.92
N ARG A 13 -3.77 5.27 -10.23
CA ARG A 13 -4.52 5.00 -11.47
C ARG A 13 -5.94 4.59 -11.10
N PRO A 14 -6.87 5.56 -10.89
CA PRO A 14 -8.18 5.25 -10.31
C PRO A 14 -9.06 4.29 -11.13
N TRP A 15 -8.83 4.21 -12.45
CA TRP A 15 -9.50 3.29 -13.38
C TRP A 15 -8.68 2.03 -13.70
N SER A 16 -7.71 1.71 -12.84
CA SER A 16 -6.97 0.46 -12.95
C SER A 16 -7.92 -0.74 -12.90
N ARG A 17 -7.66 -1.72 -13.77
CA ARG A 17 -8.38 -3.00 -13.82
C ARG A 17 -7.77 -4.01 -12.84
N SER A 18 -6.72 -3.62 -12.15
CA SER A 18 -6.07 -4.32 -11.04
C SER A 18 -6.13 -3.45 -9.78
N LEU A 19 -4.99 -3.03 -9.24
CA LEU A 19 -4.87 -2.15 -8.08
C LEU A 19 -4.86 -0.68 -8.52
N SER A 20 -5.61 0.16 -7.82
CA SER A 20 -5.64 1.61 -8.10
C SER A 20 -4.39 2.36 -7.65
N VAL A 21 -3.61 1.78 -6.74
CA VAL A 21 -2.44 2.41 -6.12
C VAL A 21 -1.23 1.50 -6.22
N SER A 22 -0.22 1.94 -6.96
CA SER A 22 1.11 1.34 -6.99
C SER A 22 2.04 2.08 -6.04
N GLN A 23 3.00 1.37 -5.45
CA GLN A 23 3.89 1.94 -4.44
C GLN A 23 5.32 1.98 -4.96
N GLY A 24 6.11 2.94 -4.51
CA GLY A 24 7.52 3.04 -4.87
C GLY A 24 8.39 3.24 -3.67
N LYS A 25 9.61 2.71 -3.74
CA LYS A 25 10.60 2.76 -2.67
C LYS A 25 11.98 3.12 -3.22
N GLY A 26 12.78 3.80 -2.43
CA GLY A 26 14.14 4.16 -2.83
C GLY A 26 14.88 4.97 -1.79
N LEU A 27 16.20 5.07 -1.96
CA LEU A 27 17.07 5.86 -1.09
C LEU A 27 16.88 7.38 -1.27
N THR A 28 16.42 7.78 -2.45
CA THR A 28 16.15 9.18 -2.80
C THR A 28 14.69 9.38 -3.14
N VAL A 29 14.22 10.63 -3.06
CA VAL A 29 12.87 11.03 -3.45
C VAL A 29 12.59 10.66 -4.91
N MET A 30 13.54 10.91 -5.81
CA MET A 30 13.38 10.61 -7.23
C MET A 30 13.33 9.10 -7.49
N ALA A 31 14.21 8.30 -6.87
CA ALA A 31 14.21 6.85 -7.05
C ALA A 31 12.88 6.22 -6.59
N ALA A 32 12.36 6.66 -5.44
CA ALA A 32 11.07 6.17 -4.95
C ALA A 32 9.90 6.59 -5.85
N ALA A 33 9.91 7.82 -6.37
CA ALA A 33 8.88 8.28 -7.31
C ALA A 33 8.91 7.52 -8.64
N VAL A 34 10.11 7.29 -9.21
CA VAL A 34 10.28 6.48 -10.43
C VAL A 34 9.83 5.05 -10.19
N SER A 35 10.23 4.44 -9.06
CA SER A 35 9.80 3.08 -8.69
C SER A 35 8.27 2.96 -8.63
N ALA A 36 7.55 3.94 -8.08
CA ALA A 36 6.08 3.91 -8.03
C ALA A 36 5.45 3.98 -9.43
N LEU A 37 6.02 4.81 -10.31
CA LEU A 37 5.55 4.94 -11.69
C LEU A 37 5.83 3.68 -12.51
N LEU A 38 6.99 3.05 -12.33
CA LEU A 38 7.35 1.82 -13.01
C LEU A 38 6.43 0.66 -12.63
N GLU A 39 6.13 0.49 -11.33
CA GLU A 39 5.12 -0.49 -10.87
C GLU A 39 3.73 -0.21 -11.48
N ALA A 40 3.34 1.07 -11.58
CA ALA A 40 2.05 1.44 -12.20
C ALA A 40 2.00 1.14 -13.71
N VAL A 41 3.13 1.28 -14.40
CA VAL A 41 3.30 0.99 -15.83
C VAL A 41 3.32 -0.52 -16.10
N GLU A 42 3.99 -1.29 -15.24
CA GLU A 42 3.97 -2.76 -15.27
C GLU A 42 2.53 -3.27 -15.23
N LEU A 43 1.76 -2.84 -14.21
CA LEU A 43 0.36 -3.23 -14.06
C LEU A 43 -0.52 -2.73 -15.21
N ASP A 44 -0.30 -1.50 -15.72
CA ASP A 44 -1.05 -0.99 -16.89
C ASP A 44 -0.84 -1.87 -18.13
N SER A 45 0.40 -2.28 -18.37
CA SER A 45 0.74 -3.11 -19.51
C SER A 45 0.14 -4.52 -19.38
N ALA A 46 0.18 -5.11 -18.19
CA ALA A 46 -0.35 -6.45 -17.93
C ALA A 46 -1.89 -6.52 -17.93
N GLU A 47 -2.60 -5.46 -17.53
CA GLU A 47 -4.07 -5.45 -17.51
C GLU A 47 -4.71 -5.09 -18.86
N ARG A 48 -3.93 -4.51 -19.78
CA ARG A 48 -4.38 -4.11 -21.13
C ARG A 48 -4.03 -5.12 -22.21
N LEU A 49 -3.47 -6.28 -21.85
CA LEU A 49 -3.20 -7.33 -22.82
C LEU A 49 -4.50 -7.76 -23.51
N PHE A 50 -4.45 -7.79 -24.85
CA PHE A 50 -5.54 -8.32 -25.64
C PHE A 50 -5.44 -9.84 -25.70
N PRO A 51 -6.57 -10.56 -25.57
CA PRO A 51 -6.57 -12.00 -25.77
C PRO A 51 -6.06 -12.31 -27.18
N PRO A 52 -5.17 -13.30 -27.35
CA PRO A 52 -4.71 -13.69 -28.66
C PRO A 52 -5.89 -14.16 -29.52
N SER A 53 -5.81 -13.89 -30.83
CA SER A 53 -6.81 -14.38 -31.78
C SER A 53 -6.64 -15.89 -31.96
N GLY A 54 -7.65 -16.68 -31.59
CA GLY A 54 -7.59 -18.13 -31.73
C GLY A 54 -8.61 -18.86 -30.87
N SER A 55 -8.68 -20.18 -31.05
CA SER A 55 -9.49 -21.06 -30.21
C SER A 55 -8.82 -21.26 -28.86
N MET A 56 -9.63 -21.49 -27.82
CA MET A 56 -9.13 -22.01 -26.55
C MET A 56 -8.71 -23.46 -26.73
N ILE A 57 -7.47 -23.77 -26.36
CA ILE A 57 -6.83 -25.07 -26.59
C ILE A 57 -6.40 -25.64 -25.22
N PRO A 58 -6.77 -26.89 -24.89
CA PRO A 58 -6.28 -27.56 -23.68
C PRO A 58 -4.76 -27.74 -23.67
N LEU A 59 -4.15 -27.74 -22.49
CA LEU A 59 -2.70 -27.94 -22.37
C LEU A 59 -2.26 -29.32 -22.89
N ARG A 60 -3.07 -30.38 -22.73
CA ARG A 60 -2.75 -31.73 -23.23
C ARG A 60 -2.45 -31.80 -24.73
N THR A 61 -2.92 -30.84 -25.53
CA THR A 61 -2.75 -30.84 -26.99
C THR A 61 -1.53 -30.05 -27.48
N LEU A 62 -0.80 -29.34 -26.59
CA LEU A 62 0.36 -28.52 -26.98
C LEU A 62 1.69 -29.30 -27.07
N GLY A 63 1.69 -30.59 -26.74
CA GLY A 63 2.87 -31.46 -26.77
C GLY A 63 3.47 -31.72 -25.38
N SER A 64 4.41 -32.67 -25.34
CA SER A 64 5.02 -33.17 -24.09
C SER A 64 5.76 -32.09 -23.31
N ASP A 65 6.44 -31.17 -23.98
CA ASP A 65 7.28 -30.15 -23.34
C ASP A 65 6.42 -29.14 -22.58
N ALA A 66 5.34 -28.65 -23.21
CA ALA A 66 4.38 -27.76 -22.56
C ALA A 66 3.65 -28.47 -21.41
N LEU A 67 3.25 -29.73 -21.60
CA LEU A 67 2.62 -30.53 -20.55
C LEU A 67 3.54 -30.71 -19.34
N THR A 68 4.82 -30.95 -19.59
CA THR A 68 5.88 -31.06 -18.57
C THR A 68 6.12 -29.76 -17.84
N MET A 69 6.09 -28.64 -18.56
CA MET A 69 6.26 -27.32 -17.98
C MET A 69 5.15 -26.98 -17.00
N TRP A 70 3.89 -27.21 -17.39
CA TRP A 70 2.74 -26.60 -16.70
C TRP A 70 1.91 -27.55 -15.82
N SER A 71 1.93 -28.86 -16.06
CA SER A 71 0.98 -29.78 -15.40
C SER A 71 1.61 -31.06 -14.86
N SER A 72 2.52 -31.71 -15.58
CA SER A 72 2.96 -33.06 -15.20
C SER A 72 3.97 -33.08 -14.05
N GLY A 73 4.10 -34.25 -13.42
CA GLY A 73 5.08 -34.52 -12.36
C GLY A 73 4.60 -34.17 -10.95
N ILE A 74 5.36 -34.60 -9.93
CA ILE A 74 5.12 -34.19 -8.55
C ILE A 74 5.55 -32.73 -8.40
N ARG A 75 4.57 -31.85 -8.16
CA ARG A 75 4.81 -30.41 -7.98
C ARG A 75 5.12 -30.12 -6.51
N LYS A 76 6.07 -29.21 -6.29
CA LYS A 76 6.29 -28.65 -4.96
C LYS A 76 5.02 -27.91 -4.51
N PRO A 77 4.65 -27.94 -3.22
CA PRO A 77 3.58 -27.09 -2.72
C PRO A 77 3.83 -25.62 -3.08
N GLY A 78 2.86 -24.97 -3.73
CA GLY A 78 2.95 -23.57 -4.16
C GLY A 78 3.63 -23.35 -5.52
N ALA A 79 4.10 -24.39 -6.21
CA ALA A 79 4.49 -24.30 -7.62
C ALA A 79 3.26 -24.21 -8.53
N ILE A 80 3.48 -23.77 -9.78
CA ILE A 80 2.43 -23.70 -10.79
C ILE A 80 2.07 -25.12 -11.23
N ALA A 81 0.79 -25.46 -11.13
CA ALA A 81 0.22 -26.72 -11.58
C ALA A 81 -1.13 -26.43 -12.23
N LEU A 82 -1.23 -26.67 -13.53
CA LEU A 82 -2.43 -26.40 -14.33
C LEU A 82 -3.17 -27.69 -14.65
N ASP A 83 -4.50 -27.59 -14.75
CA ASP A 83 -5.35 -28.63 -15.27
C ASP A 83 -5.05 -28.83 -16.77
N PRO A 84 -4.58 -30.02 -17.19
CA PRO A 84 -4.26 -30.29 -18.58
C PRO A 84 -5.48 -30.28 -19.49
N GLU A 85 -6.68 -30.50 -18.94
CA GLU A 85 -7.93 -30.61 -19.66
C GLU A 85 -8.62 -29.27 -19.90
N GLN A 86 -8.36 -28.30 -19.01
CA GLN A 86 -8.96 -26.96 -19.04
C GLN A 86 -8.54 -26.21 -20.32
N PRO A 87 -9.47 -25.93 -21.25
CA PRO A 87 -9.17 -25.13 -22.44
C PRO A 87 -8.81 -23.70 -22.04
N ARG A 88 -7.78 -23.13 -22.69
CA ARG A 88 -7.30 -21.75 -22.43
C ARG A 88 -6.65 -21.12 -23.66
N LEU A 89 -6.42 -19.82 -23.58
CA LEU A 89 -5.66 -19.07 -24.59
C LEU A 89 -4.16 -19.12 -24.27
N TRP A 90 -3.33 -19.06 -25.31
CA TRP A 90 -1.88 -19.19 -25.21
C TRP A 90 -1.19 -18.03 -25.93
N VAL A 91 -0.11 -17.53 -25.35
CA VAL A 91 0.77 -16.53 -25.94
C VAL A 91 2.18 -17.07 -26.07
N ASP A 92 2.93 -16.51 -27.01
CA ASP A 92 4.33 -16.85 -27.21
C ASP A 92 5.17 -16.30 -26.06
N GLY A 93 5.93 -17.20 -25.43
CA GLY A 93 7.05 -16.88 -24.56
C GLY A 93 8.33 -17.51 -25.06
N TYR A 94 9.40 -17.36 -24.29
CA TYR A 94 10.70 -17.95 -24.60
C TYR A 94 11.36 -18.51 -23.36
N ASN A 95 12.04 -19.65 -23.52
CA ASN A 95 12.84 -20.29 -22.48
C ASN A 95 14.17 -19.53 -22.33
N LEU A 96 14.46 -19.04 -21.12
CA LEU A 96 15.64 -18.22 -20.86
C LEU A 96 16.96 -18.98 -20.97
N ALA A 97 16.95 -20.32 -20.88
CA ALA A 97 18.16 -21.13 -21.00
C ALA A 97 18.61 -21.37 -22.45
N ASN A 98 17.68 -21.35 -23.42
CA ASN A 98 18.00 -21.72 -24.81
C ASN A 98 17.35 -20.84 -25.89
N GLY A 99 16.54 -19.84 -25.50
CA GLY A 99 15.87 -18.90 -26.40
C GLY A 99 14.74 -19.49 -27.24
N ARG A 100 14.39 -20.78 -27.08
CA ARG A 100 13.33 -21.42 -27.86
C ARG A 100 11.95 -20.94 -27.40
N ASN A 101 11.00 -20.92 -28.34
CA ASN A 101 9.60 -20.62 -28.06
C ASN A 101 9.05 -21.57 -26.98
N ALA A 102 8.30 -21.00 -26.04
CA ALA A 102 7.64 -21.71 -24.95
C ALA A 102 6.22 -21.11 -24.78
N PRO A 103 5.14 -21.86 -25.06
CA PRO A 103 3.79 -21.32 -24.95
C PRO A 103 3.42 -21.07 -23.48
N ILE A 104 2.88 -19.87 -23.21
CA ILE A 104 2.48 -19.42 -21.88
C ILE A 104 0.95 -19.25 -21.84
N PRO A 105 0.26 -19.77 -20.81
CA PRO A 105 -1.15 -19.49 -20.59
C PRO A 105 -1.42 -17.99 -20.48
N PHE A 106 -2.32 -17.46 -21.32
CA PHE A 106 -2.66 -16.03 -21.34
C PHE A 106 -3.17 -15.54 -19.98
N ASP A 107 -3.89 -16.39 -19.26
CA ASP A 107 -4.44 -16.15 -17.92
C ASP A 107 -3.39 -16.07 -16.81
N LEU A 108 -2.14 -16.47 -17.06
CA LEU A 108 -1.00 -16.19 -16.17
C LEU A 108 -0.36 -14.82 -16.44
N VAL A 109 -0.43 -14.32 -17.67
CA VAL A 109 0.20 -13.07 -18.11
C VAL A 109 -0.74 -11.87 -17.93
N CYS A 110 -2.03 -12.05 -18.16
CA CYS A 110 -3.03 -11.00 -18.05
C CYS A 110 -3.40 -10.75 -16.58
N LEU A 111 -3.21 -9.51 -16.11
CA LEU A 111 -3.53 -9.08 -14.74
C LEU A 111 -4.82 -8.25 -14.65
N ASP A 112 -5.74 -8.45 -15.59
CA ASP A 112 -7.06 -7.84 -15.58
C ASP A 112 -7.96 -8.48 -14.51
N ALA A 113 -7.90 -7.93 -13.30
CA ALA A 113 -8.66 -8.41 -12.15
C ALA A 113 -10.18 -8.11 -12.23
N THR A 114 -10.67 -7.54 -13.34
CA THR A 114 -12.12 -7.43 -13.63
C THR A 114 -12.70 -8.72 -14.21
N LYS A 115 -11.83 -9.64 -14.65
CA LYS A 115 -12.22 -10.96 -15.16
C LYS A 115 -12.08 -12.01 -14.08
N GLN A 116 -12.97 -13.00 -14.13
CA GLN A 116 -12.82 -14.19 -13.31
C GLN A 116 -11.70 -15.06 -13.89
N PRO A 117 -10.65 -15.39 -13.12
CA PRO A 117 -9.60 -16.29 -13.58
C PRO A 117 -10.11 -17.72 -13.70
N LEU A 118 -9.40 -18.55 -14.46
CA LEU A 118 -9.67 -19.99 -14.51
C LEU A 118 -9.46 -20.63 -13.12
N PRO A 119 -10.20 -21.70 -12.76
CA PRO A 119 -10.20 -22.24 -11.40
C PRO A 119 -8.81 -22.62 -10.86
N ASP A 120 -7.95 -23.16 -11.73
CA ASP A 120 -6.59 -23.61 -11.47
C ASP A 120 -5.53 -22.51 -11.58
N VAL A 121 -5.95 -21.28 -11.91
CA VAL A 121 -5.06 -20.13 -12.09
C VAL A 121 -5.31 -19.04 -11.07
N ARG A 122 -4.21 -18.45 -10.63
CA ARG A 122 -4.16 -17.29 -9.75
C ARG A 122 -3.21 -16.28 -10.41
N PRO A 123 -3.74 -15.29 -11.15
CA PRO A 123 -2.92 -14.24 -11.75
C PRO A 123 -2.23 -13.43 -10.65
N MET A 124 -0.94 -13.18 -10.81
CA MET A 124 -0.13 -12.44 -9.85
C MET A 124 0.92 -11.62 -10.60
N SER A 125 1.31 -10.48 -10.05
CA SER A 125 2.38 -9.65 -10.60
C SER A 125 3.78 -10.20 -10.35
N VAL A 126 3.92 -11.30 -9.59
CA VAL A 126 5.23 -11.91 -9.34
C VAL A 126 5.91 -12.25 -10.67
N GLY A 127 7.11 -11.72 -10.84
CA GLY A 127 7.92 -11.88 -12.03
C GLY A 127 7.63 -10.85 -13.12
N LEU A 128 6.79 -9.84 -12.88
CA LEU A 128 6.55 -8.74 -13.80
C LEU A 128 7.51 -7.60 -13.47
N ALA A 129 8.37 -7.22 -14.41
CA ALA A 129 9.34 -6.16 -14.18
C ALA A 129 9.60 -5.30 -15.41
N THR A 130 9.93 -4.04 -15.14
CA THR A 130 10.41 -3.05 -16.09
C THR A 130 11.94 -2.95 -16.09
N GLY A 131 12.51 -2.52 -17.20
CA GLY A 131 13.92 -2.18 -17.32
C GLY A 131 14.18 -1.22 -18.49
N ASN A 132 15.27 -0.46 -18.40
CA ASN A 132 15.76 0.39 -19.49
C ASN A 132 16.34 -0.44 -20.64
N THR A 133 16.75 -1.68 -20.33
CA THR A 133 17.13 -2.71 -21.30
C THR A 133 16.33 -3.98 -21.06
N ILE A 134 16.28 -4.86 -22.06
CA ILE A 134 15.66 -6.17 -21.90
C ILE A 134 16.34 -7.02 -20.82
N GLU A 135 17.66 -6.90 -20.69
CA GLU A 135 18.44 -7.63 -19.67
C GLU A 135 18.11 -7.14 -18.25
N GLU A 136 17.93 -5.82 -18.07
CA GLU A 136 17.52 -5.26 -16.78
C GLU A 136 16.11 -5.72 -16.40
N ALA A 137 15.16 -5.69 -17.34
CA ALA A 137 13.79 -6.16 -17.12
C ALA A 137 13.77 -7.66 -16.77
N LEU A 138 14.51 -8.48 -17.51
CA LEU A 138 14.66 -9.91 -17.23
C LEU A 138 15.29 -10.16 -15.85
N THR A 139 16.34 -9.41 -15.51
CA THR A 139 17.01 -9.55 -14.22
C THR A 139 16.04 -9.26 -13.08
N GLY A 140 15.26 -8.17 -13.16
CA GLY A 140 14.24 -7.83 -12.16
C GLY A 140 13.16 -8.90 -12.05
N ALA A 141 12.62 -9.35 -13.19
CA ALA A 141 11.57 -10.35 -13.28
C ALA A 141 12.01 -11.69 -12.67
N VAL A 142 13.19 -12.19 -13.02
CA VAL A 142 13.71 -13.45 -12.49
C VAL A 142 14.12 -13.30 -11.01
N ALA A 143 14.66 -12.14 -10.61
CA ALA A 143 15.00 -11.87 -9.21
C ALA A 143 13.79 -12.01 -8.30
N GLU A 144 12.64 -11.45 -8.70
CA GLU A 144 11.41 -11.53 -7.91
C GLU A 144 10.89 -12.97 -7.79
N VAL A 145 10.92 -13.74 -8.90
CA VAL A 145 10.50 -15.15 -8.87
C VAL A 145 11.39 -15.99 -7.95
N VAL A 146 12.71 -15.78 -7.98
CA VAL A 146 13.68 -16.46 -7.10
C VAL A 146 13.49 -16.04 -5.64
N GLU A 147 13.29 -14.75 -5.40
CA GLU A 147 13.02 -14.21 -4.06
C GLU A 147 11.80 -14.88 -3.43
N HIS A 148 10.71 -15.03 -4.19
CA HIS A 148 9.50 -15.70 -3.73
C HIS A 148 9.70 -17.19 -3.42
N ASP A 149 10.56 -17.91 -4.16
CA ASP A 149 10.89 -19.31 -3.83
C ASP A 149 11.68 -19.41 -2.52
N LEU A 150 12.67 -18.54 -2.34
CA LEU A 150 13.49 -18.49 -1.12
C LEU A 150 12.66 -18.11 0.11
N VAL A 151 11.70 -17.19 -0.06
CA VAL A 151 10.72 -16.85 0.97
C VAL A 151 9.83 -18.07 1.31
N ALA A 152 9.34 -18.80 0.29
CA ALA A 152 8.56 -20.02 0.50
C ALA A 152 9.37 -21.13 1.18
N MET A 153 10.66 -21.25 0.86
CA MET A 153 11.57 -22.16 1.57
C MET A 153 11.66 -21.82 3.05
N PHE A 154 11.93 -20.55 3.35
CA PHE A 154 12.05 -20.07 4.72
C PHE A 154 10.76 -20.32 5.52
N ASP A 155 9.60 -20.03 4.94
CA ASP A 155 8.30 -20.25 5.57
C ASP A 155 7.95 -21.74 5.76
N ALA A 156 8.65 -22.66 5.10
CA ALA A 156 8.50 -24.10 5.33
C ALA A 156 9.46 -24.66 6.41
N LEU A 157 10.44 -23.89 6.87
CA LEU A 157 11.40 -24.32 7.87
C LEU A 157 10.80 -24.42 9.27
N LEU A 158 11.41 -25.26 10.11
CA LEU A 158 11.11 -25.30 11.54
C LEU A 158 11.59 -24.02 12.23
N PRO A 159 10.92 -23.57 13.31
CA PRO A 159 11.30 -22.34 14.02
C PRO A 159 12.78 -22.28 14.46
N ALA A 160 13.37 -23.41 14.86
CA ALA A 160 14.79 -23.50 15.22
C ALA A 160 15.73 -23.21 14.04
N GLN A 161 15.42 -23.73 12.85
CA GLN A 161 16.22 -23.49 11.64
C GLN A 161 16.11 -22.03 11.20
N ARG A 162 14.92 -21.43 11.30
CA ARG A 162 14.75 -19.99 11.04
C ARG A 162 15.55 -19.15 12.01
N ARG A 163 15.63 -19.54 13.28
CA ARG A 163 16.44 -18.85 14.29
C ARG A 163 17.93 -18.84 13.95
N GLU A 164 18.48 -19.96 13.47
CA GLU A 164 19.88 -20.05 13.03
C GLU A 164 20.19 -19.09 11.87
N MET A 165 19.21 -18.84 11.00
CA MET A 165 19.34 -17.92 9.85
C MET A 165 19.21 -16.44 10.23
N GLN A 166 18.87 -16.13 11.49
CA GLN A 166 18.66 -14.75 11.92
C GLN A 166 19.99 -13.98 11.95
N LEU A 167 20.06 -12.89 11.20
CA LEU A 167 21.20 -12.00 11.12
C LEU A 167 21.35 -11.20 12.42
N ASP A 168 22.56 -11.19 12.99
CA ASP A 168 22.93 -10.19 13.99
C ASP A 168 23.11 -8.84 13.31
N THR A 169 22.08 -7.99 13.38
CA THR A 169 22.09 -6.67 12.76
C THR A 169 23.18 -5.74 13.31
N ALA A 170 23.71 -6.00 14.51
CA ALA A 170 24.82 -5.23 15.08
C ALA A 170 26.16 -5.51 14.39
N SER A 171 26.30 -6.69 13.77
CA SER A 171 27.50 -7.09 13.04
C SER A 171 27.61 -6.49 11.63
N VAL A 172 26.56 -5.83 11.13
CA VAL A 172 26.54 -5.23 9.79
C VAL A 172 27.46 -4.01 9.75
N ILE A 173 28.41 -3.99 8.82
CA ILE A 173 29.41 -2.93 8.67
C ILE A 173 29.12 -1.92 7.56
N ASP A 174 28.10 -2.17 6.72
CA ASP A 174 27.75 -1.26 5.63
C ASP A 174 27.14 0.05 6.17
N PRO A 175 27.74 1.23 5.90
CA PRO A 175 27.30 2.49 6.51
C PRO A 175 25.87 2.89 6.14
N LEU A 176 25.42 2.57 4.93
CA LEU A 176 24.07 2.91 4.46
C LEU A 176 23.03 2.05 5.18
N ILE A 177 23.30 0.76 5.32
CA ILE A 177 22.42 -0.17 6.05
C ILE A 177 22.38 0.19 7.54
N GLN A 178 23.53 0.47 8.16
CA GLN A 178 23.60 0.95 9.55
C GLN A 178 22.76 2.22 9.76
N THR A 179 22.82 3.16 8.80
CA THR A 179 22.02 4.40 8.85
C THR A 179 20.51 4.10 8.82
N LEU A 180 20.06 3.16 7.99
CA LEU A 180 18.65 2.75 7.94
C LEU A 180 18.19 2.05 9.22
N LEU A 181 18.97 1.09 9.72
CA LEU A 181 18.68 0.38 10.97
C LEU A 181 18.58 1.37 12.15
N SER A 182 19.52 2.30 12.25
CA SER A 182 19.54 3.33 13.29
C SER A 182 18.34 4.27 13.17
N ARG A 183 17.94 4.60 11.94
CA ARG A 183 16.75 5.40 11.67
C ARG A 183 15.48 4.68 12.13
N PHE A 184 15.31 3.40 11.81
CA PHE A 184 14.14 2.61 12.26
C PHE A 184 14.08 2.52 13.78
N ALA A 185 15.22 2.22 14.43
CA ALA A 185 15.32 2.19 15.89
C ALA A 185 14.97 3.55 16.53
N SER A 186 15.46 4.67 15.99
CA SER A 186 15.14 6.01 16.48
C SER A 186 13.65 6.39 16.38
N LYS A 187 12.89 5.66 15.54
CA LYS A 187 11.44 5.80 15.38
C LYS A 187 10.65 4.79 16.21
N GLY A 188 11.31 3.99 17.05
CA GLY A 188 10.70 3.00 17.93
C GLY A 188 10.29 1.70 17.22
N PHE A 189 10.95 1.36 16.11
CA PHE A 189 10.73 0.09 15.41
C PHE A 189 11.81 -0.92 15.74
N ALA A 190 11.39 -2.13 16.07
CA ALA A 190 12.25 -3.29 16.10
C ALA A 190 12.44 -3.81 14.67
N VAL A 191 13.68 -4.19 14.35
CA VAL A 191 14.04 -4.81 13.07
C VAL A 191 14.52 -6.23 13.34
N ARG A 192 14.01 -7.20 12.57
CA ARG A 192 14.56 -8.55 12.50
C ARG A 192 14.79 -8.94 11.06
N VAL A 193 15.92 -9.58 10.82
CA VAL A 193 16.40 -9.94 9.49
C VAL A 193 16.86 -11.38 9.51
N TRP A 194 16.53 -12.13 8.47
CA TRP A 194 17.01 -13.49 8.23
C TRP A 194 17.70 -13.55 6.88
N SER A 195 18.85 -14.21 6.81
CA SER A 195 19.51 -14.50 5.54
C SER A 195 18.98 -15.83 5.01
N ILE A 196 18.11 -15.73 4.00
CA ILE A 196 17.35 -16.88 3.47
C ILE A 196 17.99 -17.50 2.23
N GLY A 197 19.02 -16.85 1.67
CA GLY A 197 19.77 -17.31 0.49
C GLY A 197 21.05 -18.11 0.82
N GLN A 198 21.27 -18.50 2.08
CA GLN A 198 22.48 -19.22 2.47
C GLN A 198 22.64 -20.54 1.70
N GLY A 199 23.82 -20.75 1.11
CA GLY A 199 24.12 -21.94 0.29
C GLY A 199 23.48 -21.97 -1.10
N SER A 200 22.70 -20.94 -1.47
CA SER A 200 22.19 -20.74 -2.83
C SER A 200 23.22 -19.99 -3.70
N SER A 201 22.97 -19.77 -4.99
CA SER A 201 23.81 -18.94 -5.89
C SER A 201 23.48 -17.44 -5.85
N VAL A 202 22.59 -17.00 -4.94
CA VAL A 202 22.26 -15.58 -4.71
C VAL A 202 22.19 -15.24 -3.22
N ALA A 203 22.31 -13.96 -2.87
CA ALA A 203 21.99 -13.50 -1.52
C ALA A 203 20.52 -13.10 -1.46
N ALA A 204 19.83 -13.50 -0.40
CA ALA A 204 18.46 -13.08 -0.16
C ALA A 204 18.19 -12.88 1.33
N PHE A 205 17.33 -11.93 1.63
CA PHE A 205 16.95 -11.60 2.99
C PHE A 205 15.44 -11.46 3.13
N ARG A 206 14.94 -11.86 4.30
CA ARG A 206 13.62 -11.49 4.80
C ARG A 206 13.80 -10.53 5.95
N CYS A 207 13.09 -9.40 5.93
CA CYS A 207 13.08 -8.40 6.96
C CYS A 207 11.66 -8.25 7.51
N THR A 208 11.53 -8.13 8.83
CA THR A 208 10.26 -7.76 9.48
C THR A 208 10.46 -6.56 10.38
N LEU A 209 9.51 -5.64 10.34
CA LEU A 209 9.45 -4.42 11.14
C LEU A 209 8.17 -4.41 11.97
N TRP A 210 8.26 -4.02 13.23
CA TRP A 210 7.09 -3.72 14.07
C TRP A 210 7.44 -2.65 15.10
N ARG A 211 6.44 -1.96 15.63
CA ARG A 211 6.64 -0.97 16.70
C ARG A 211 6.79 -1.68 18.05
N GLU A 212 7.79 -1.27 18.83
CA GLU A 212 7.95 -1.78 20.19
C GLU A 212 6.84 -1.26 21.12
N ARG A 213 6.49 -2.06 22.14
CA ARG A 213 5.35 -1.81 23.06
C ARG A 213 5.42 -0.42 23.71
N GLY A 214 4.25 0.20 23.92
CA GLY A 214 4.10 1.46 24.66
C GLY A 214 3.78 2.69 23.81
N ARG A 215 3.45 2.53 22.52
CA ARG A 215 2.98 3.59 21.63
C ARG A 215 1.56 3.30 21.11
N SER A 216 0.87 4.32 20.60
CA SER A 216 -0.58 4.36 20.29
C SER A 216 -1.10 3.41 19.20
N SER A 217 -0.27 2.66 18.47
CA SER A 217 -0.74 1.81 17.35
C SER A 217 -0.52 0.32 17.61
N ASP A 218 -1.57 -0.49 17.50
CA ASP A 218 -1.53 -1.96 17.46
C ASP A 218 -1.33 -2.49 16.02
N MET A 219 -0.51 -1.78 15.23
CA MET A 219 -0.23 -2.15 13.84
C MET A 219 0.48 -3.50 13.77
N ALA A 220 0.12 -4.29 12.76
CA ALA A 220 0.76 -5.58 12.50
C ALA A 220 2.27 -5.43 12.22
N PRO A 221 3.07 -6.47 12.50
CA PRO A 221 4.38 -6.60 11.87
C PRO A 221 4.23 -6.56 10.36
N VAL A 222 5.08 -5.79 9.70
CA VAL A 222 5.18 -5.73 8.24
C VAL A 222 6.48 -6.37 7.80
N ALA A 223 6.47 -6.98 6.62
CA ALA A 223 7.61 -7.70 6.08
C ALA A 223 8.06 -7.09 4.74
N GLY A 224 9.31 -7.37 4.38
CA GLY A 224 9.85 -7.14 3.06
C GLY A 224 10.97 -8.13 2.76
N SER A 225 11.18 -8.43 1.50
CA SER A 225 12.24 -9.31 1.05
C SER A 225 13.11 -8.64 -0.02
N GLY A 226 14.26 -9.24 -0.28
CA GLY A 226 15.22 -8.72 -1.24
C GLY A 226 16.18 -9.81 -1.68
N CYS A 227 16.27 -10.04 -2.99
CA CYS A 227 17.22 -10.94 -3.63
C CYS A 227 18.19 -10.17 -4.53
N HIS A 228 19.48 -10.47 -4.44
CA HIS A 228 20.53 -9.94 -5.32
C HIS A 228 21.82 -10.79 -5.23
N SER A 229 22.72 -10.74 -6.22
CA SER A 229 24.03 -11.40 -6.12
C SER A 229 24.97 -10.76 -5.08
N ASP A 230 24.85 -9.45 -4.88
CA ASP A 230 25.49 -8.66 -3.82
C ASP A 230 24.61 -8.62 -2.55
N ARG A 231 25.12 -9.13 -1.42
CA ARG A 231 24.36 -9.21 -0.16
C ARG A 231 23.97 -7.84 0.40
N ARG A 232 24.73 -6.78 0.12
CA ARG A 232 24.40 -5.41 0.55
C ARG A 232 23.16 -4.93 -0.17
N VAL A 233 23.08 -5.15 -1.48
CA VAL A 233 21.91 -4.78 -2.28
C VAL A 233 20.70 -5.59 -1.86
N ALA A 234 20.86 -6.91 -1.65
CA ALA A 234 19.78 -7.78 -1.20
C ALA A 234 19.19 -7.34 0.16
N LEU A 235 20.05 -7.07 1.17
CA LEU A 235 19.60 -6.60 2.49
C LEU A 235 18.97 -5.21 2.41
N LEU A 236 19.55 -4.31 1.61
CA LEU A 236 19.00 -2.98 1.40
C LEU A 236 17.58 -3.05 0.80
N ARG A 237 17.36 -3.90 -0.21
CA ARG A 237 16.03 -4.12 -0.81
C ARG A 237 15.02 -4.59 0.24
N ALA A 238 15.38 -5.60 1.04
CA ALA A 238 14.51 -6.12 2.09
C ALA A 238 14.10 -5.07 3.13
N LEU A 239 15.04 -4.22 3.57
CA LEU A 239 14.78 -3.13 4.52
C LEU A 239 13.88 -2.04 3.91
N LEU A 240 14.15 -1.65 2.65
CA LEU A 240 13.35 -0.65 1.95
C LEU A 240 11.93 -1.15 1.67
N GLU A 241 11.78 -2.44 1.36
CA GLU A 241 10.49 -3.07 1.14
C GLU A 241 9.65 -3.16 2.42
N ALA A 242 10.27 -3.55 3.54
CA ALA A 242 9.57 -3.54 4.82
C ALA A 242 9.12 -2.12 5.21
N ALA A 243 9.93 -1.09 4.91
CA ALA A 243 9.55 0.30 5.14
C ALA A 243 8.42 0.78 4.20
N GLN A 244 8.39 0.29 2.96
CA GLN A 244 7.30 0.53 2.01
C GLN A 244 6.00 -0.13 2.45
N ALA A 245 6.06 -1.38 2.93
CA ALA A 245 4.92 -2.10 3.49
C ALA A 245 4.34 -1.36 4.70
N GLN A 246 5.20 -0.81 5.57
CA GLN A 246 4.77 0.05 6.68
C GLN A 246 4.03 1.29 6.17
N ALA A 247 4.60 2.03 5.22
CA ALA A 247 4.00 3.24 4.68
C ALA A 247 2.66 2.95 3.96
N THR A 248 2.58 1.80 3.30
CA THR A 248 1.37 1.30 2.63
C THR A 248 0.23 1.09 3.62
N LEU A 249 0.52 0.41 4.75
CA LEU A 249 -0.47 0.18 5.80
C LEU A 249 -0.91 1.49 6.47
N VAL A 250 0.01 2.43 6.71
CA VAL A 250 -0.33 3.76 7.26
C VAL A 250 -1.27 4.54 6.34
N ALA A 251 -0.98 4.57 5.03
CA ALA A 251 -1.79 5.28 4.07
C ALA A 251 -3.16 4.60 3.84
N GLY A 252 -3.20 3.27 3.90
CA GLY A 252 -4.43 2.48 3.81
C GLY A 252 -5.17 2.57 2.48
N ALA A 253 -4.52 3.08 1.44
CA ALA A 253 -5.18 3.47 0.19
C ALA A 253 -5.26 2.34 -0.87
N ARG A 254 -4.57 1.21 -0.66
CA ARG A 254 -4.58 0.12 -1.65
C ARG A 254 -5.85 -0.71 -1.57
N ASP A 255 -6.30 -1.14 -2.74
CA ASP A 255 -7.53 -1.92 -2.93
C ASP A 255 -7.46 -3.33 -2.32
N ASP A 256 -6.29 -3.81 -1.89
CA ASP A 256 -6.10 -5.15 -1.30
C ASP A 256 -6.04 -5.14 0.24
N LEU A 257 -6.08 -3.95 0.88
CA LEU A 257 -6.02 -3.82 2.33
C LEU A 257 -7.40 -3.99 2.97
N VAL A 258 -7.51 -4.87 3.96
CA VAL A 258 -8.76 -5.18 4.65
C VAL A 258 -8.69 -4.85 6.14
N GLN A 259 -9.85 -4.76 6.80
CA GLN A 259 -9.91 -4.41 8.22
C GLN A 259 -9.05 -5.33 9.11
N SER A 260 -8.96 -6.63 8.80
CA SER A 260 -8.14 -7.58 9.55
C SER A 260 -6.64 -7.27 9.50
N ASP A 261 -6.15 -6.52 8.52
CA ASP A 261 -4.74 -6.10 8.44
C ASP A 261 -4.37 -5.12 9.55
N TYR A 262 -5.35 -4.46 10.15
CA TYR A 262 -5.17 -3.44 11.20
C TYR A 262 -5.44 -3.96 12.62
N LEU A 263 -5.86 -5.22 12.79
CA LEU A 263 -6.30 -5.76 14.08
C LEU A 263 -5.34 -6.78 14.69
N GLY A 264 -5.13 -6.76 16.01
CA GLY A 264 -4.39 -7.81 16.71
C GLY A 264 -2.89 -7.81 16.40
N GLY A 265 -2.29 -6.62 16.26
CA GLY A 265 -0.86 -6.47 15.97
C GLY A 265 0.02 -7.15 17.01
N ALA A 266 -0.27 -6.97 18.30
CA ALA A 266 0.46 -7.61 19.39
C ALA A 266 0.40 -9.15 19.34
N GLY A 267 -0.75 -9.71 18.97
CA GLY A 267 -0.92 -11.16 18.79
C GLY A 267 -0.09 -11.67 17.61
N ARG A 268 -0.13 -10.97 16.48
CA ARG A 268 0.66 -11.30 15.28
C ARG A 268 2.16 -11.14 15.50
N GLN A 269 2.57 -10.15 16.28
CA GLN A 269 3.95 -9.98 16.71
C GLN A 269 4.42 -11.18 17.54
N MET A 270 3.62 -11.59 18.53
CA MET A 270 3.95 -12.76 19.35
C MET A 270 4.02 -14.03 18.49
N ALA A 271 3.05 -14.23 17.59
CA ALA A 271 3.05 -15.35 16.66
C ALA A 271 4.33 -15.37 15.80
N LEU A 272 4.73 -14.25 15.22
CA LEU A 272 5.99 -14.13 14.47
C LEU A 272 7.20 -14.51 15.34
N VAL A 273 7.30 -13.97 16.56
CA VAL A 273 8.43 -14.26 17.46
C VAL A 273 8.50 -15.75 17.81
N LEU A 274 7.37 -16.40 18.06
CA LEU A 274 7.30 -17.84 18.34
C LEU A 274 7.67 -18.67 17.11
N ASP A 275 7.15 -18.29 15.94
CA ASP A 275 7.33 -18.99 14.67
C ASP A 275 8.77 -18.88 14.12
N THR A 276 9.55 -17.92 14.60
CA THR A 276 10.97 -17.76 14.24
C THR A 276 11.93 -17.91 15.42
N LEU A 277 11.42 -18.18 16.63
CA LEU A 277 12.14 -18.14 17.92
C LEU A 277 13.03 -16.90 18.10
N SER A 278 12.62 -15.75 17.55
CA SER A 278 13.43 -14.53 17.46
C SER A 278 13.35 -13.67 18.73
N PHE A 279 13.60 -14.27 19.90
CA PHE A 279 13.51 -13.60 21.21
C PHE A 279 14.65 -12.60 21.50
N GLY A 280 15.76 -12.69 20.75
CA GLY A 280 16.95 -11.84 20.98
C GLY A 280 17.71 -11.52 19.70
N PRO A 281 18.96 -11.01 19.81
CA PRO A 281 19.85 -10.77 18.67
C PRO A 281 20.00 -12.00 17.78
N GLY A 282 20.34 -11.80 16.50
CA GLY A 282 20.60 -12.89 15.58
C GLY A 282 21.85 -13.69 15.95
N GLN A 283 22.00 -14.86 15.33
CA GLN A 283 23.14 -15.76 15.54
C GLN A 283 24.12 -15.76 14.36
N LEU A 284 23.64 -15.38 13.17
CA LEU A 284 24.46 -15.30 11.96
C LEU A 284 25.16 -13.93 11.89
N ALA A 285 26.49 -13.93 11.90
CA ALA A 285 27.24 -12.69 11.71
C ALA A 285 27.23 -12.25 10.25
N TRP A 286 27.31 -10.93 10.01
CA TRP A 286 27.36 -10.35 8.68
C TRP A 286 28.52 -10.89 7.83
N ALA A 287 29.67 -11.13 8.46
CA ALA A 287 30.86 -11.69 7.80
C ALA A 287 30.59 -13.08 7.21
N ASP A 288 29.71 -13.86 7.84
CA ASP A 288 29.38 -15.23 7.43
C ASP A 288 28.31 -15.28 6.33
N VAL A 289 27.63 -14.15 6.07
CA VAL A 289 26.71 -14.03 4.95
C VAL A 289 27.51 -14.02 3.66
N ARG A 290 27.32 -15.02 2.80
CA ARG A 290 28.04 -15.12 1.53
C ARG A 290 27.56 -14.11 0.48
N ASP A 291 28.51 -13.45 -0.16
CA ASP A 291 28.35 -12.87 -1.49
C ASP A 291 28.52 -13.96 -2.55
N HIS A 292 28.00 -13.74 -3.76
CA HIS A 292 28.31 -14.61 -4.90
C HIS A 292 29.46 -14.08 -5.74
N PRO A 293 30.34 -14.97 -6.25
CA PRO A 293 31.65 -14.56 -6.78
C PRO A 293 31.54 -13.60 -7.96
N LEU A 294 32.44 -12.61 -7.94
CA LEU A 294 32.65 -11.62 -8.99
C LEU A 294 33.00 -12.32 -10.31
N GLY A 295 32.21 -12.08 -11.37
CA GLY A 295 32.50 -12.57 -12.73
C GLY A 295 31.31 -13.13 -13.52
N ARG A 296 30.17 -13.39 -12.87
CA ARG A 296 28.90 -13.74 -13.54
C ARG A 296 27.92 -12.56 -13.50
N SER A 297 27.04 -12.44 -14.50
CA SER A 297 25.96 -11.46 -14.43
C SER A 297 24.99 -11.81 -13.29
N HIS A 298 24.25 -10.83 -12.79
CA HIS A 298 23.22 -11.11 -11.76
C HIS A 298 22.16 -12.09 -12.28
N LEU A 299 21.78 -11.96 -13.56
CA LEU A 299 20.83 -12.86 -14.21
C LEU A 299 21.34 -14.31 -14.26
N ASP A 300 22.61 -14.53 -14.58
CA ASP A 300 23.20 -15.88 -14.59
C ASP A 300 23.11 -16.55 -13.22
N ALA A 301 23.42 -15.80 -12.15
CA ALA A 301 23.35 -16.29 -10.77
C ALA A 301 21.91 -16.70 -10.38
N LEU A 302 20.91 -15.96 -10.87
CA LEU A 302 19.49 -16.26 -10.65
C LEU A 302 19.02 -17.49 -11.44
N LEU A 303 19.42 -17.62 -12.70
CA LEU A 303 19.10 -18.78 -13.55
C LEU A 303 19.81 -20.04 -13.06
N GLU A 304 21.03 -19.89 -12.53
CA GLU A 304 21.74 -20.96 -11.83
C GLU A 304 20.95 -21.43 -10.61
N TYR A 305 20.42 -20.52 -9.78
CA TYR A 305 19.58 -20.90 -8.65
C TYR A 305 18.36 -21.71 -9.10
N ALA A 306 17.64 -21.19 -10.10
CA ALA A 306 16.43 -21.81 -10.60
C ALA A 306 16.69 -23.23 -11.13
N SER A 307 17.79 -23.43 -11.87
CA SER A 307 18.16 -24.73 -12.44
C SER A 307 18.62 -25.75 -11.39
N HIS A 308 19.27 -25.31 -10.31
CA HIS A 308 19.56 -26.18 -9.16
C HIS A 308 18.29 -26.62 -8.43
N CYS A 309 17.27 -25.75 -8.37
CA CYS A 309 16.03 -26.04 -7.67
C CYS A 309 15.04 -26.88 -8.48
N SER A 310 15.08 -26.80 -9.81
CA SER A 310 14.16 -27.51 -10.69
C SER A 310 14.76 -27.76 -12.07
N ALA A 311 14.45 -28.92 -12.66
CA ALA A 311 14.73 -29.21 -14.06
C ALA A 311 13.81 -28.45 -15.04
N LEU A 312 12.77 -27.78 -14.55
CA LEU A 312 11.87 -26.99 -15.38
C LEU A 312 12.48 -25.63 -15.69
N PRO A 313 12.36 -25.14 -16.93
CA PRO A 313 12.98 -23.88 -17.33
C PRO A 313 12.28 -22.68 -16.71
N VAL A 314 13.04 -21.57 -16.59
CA VAL A 314 12.46 -20.24 -16.45
C VAL A 314 12.10 -19.74 -17.83
N ILE A 315 10.88 -19.25 -17.97
CA ILE A 315 10.34 -18.72 -19.23
C ILE A 315 9.93 -17.26 -19.05
N ALA A 316 9.89 -16.51 -20.14
CA ALA A 316 9.48 -15.11 -20.10
C ALA A 316 8.55 -14.77 -21.27
N ALA A 317 7.65 -13.81 -21.01
CA ALA A 317 6.85 -13.11 -22.02
C ALA A 317 7.25 -11.64 -22.06
N SER A 318 7.38 -11.06 -23.25
CA SER A 318 7.51 -9.61 -23.41
C SER A 318 6.14 -8.97 -23.50
N HIS A 319 5.94 -7.88 -22.76
CA HIS A 319 4.73 -7.08 -22.83
C HIS A 319 4.88 -5.96 -23.87
N PRO A 320 3.76 -5.40 -24.38
CA PRO A 320 3.78 -4.20 -25.19
C PRO A 320 4.52 -3.07 -24.48
N GLN A 321 5.46 -2.45 -25.19
CA GLN A 321 6.26 -1.35 -24.67
C GLN A 321 5.45 -0.04 -24.75
N PRO A 322 5.20 0.64 -23.62
CA PRO A 322 4.52 1.94 -23.63
C PRO A 322 5.43 3.05 -24.17
N HIS A 323 6.73 2.83 -24.16
CA HIS A 323 7.76 3.75 -24.66
C HIS A 323 8.97 2.93 -25.11
N SER A 324 9.67 3.37 -26.17
CA SER A 324 10.80 2.62 -26.76
C SER A 324 12.02 2.43 -25.85
N ALA A 325 12.06 3.15 -24.73
CA ALA A 325 13.11 3.07 -23.72
C ALA A 325 12.70 2.25 -22.49
N LEU A 326 11.52 1.61 -22.52
CA LEU A 326 11.00 0.81 -21.41
C LEU A 326 10.65 -0.59 -21.91
N HIS A 327 11.42 -1.56 -21.45
CA HIS A 327 11.13 -2.98 -21.62
C HIS A 327 10.29 -3.47 -20.44
N ILE A 328 9.28 -4.28 -20.71
CA ILE A 328 8.43 -4.89 -19.69
C ILE A 328 8.40 -6.39 -19.98
N VAL A 329 8.75 -7.19 -18.98
CA VAL A 329 8.84 -8.65 -19.09
C VAL A 329 8.12 -9.30 -17.93
N HIS A 330 7.44 -10.41 -18.21
CA HIS A 330 6.86 -11.27 -17.18
C HIS A 330 7.54 -12.65 -17.21
N ALA A 331 8.31 -12.96 -16.17
CA ALA A 331 8.99 -14.24 -16.00
C ALA A 331 8.15 -15.21 -15.17
N PHE A 332 8.20 -16.49 -15.54
CA PHE A 332 7.57 -17.60 -14.82
C PHE A 332 8.60 -18.71 -14.61
N ALA A 333 8.64 -19.27 -13.41
CA ALA A 333 9.43 -20.47 -13.11
C ALA A 333 8.48 -21.56 -12.57
N PRO A 334 7.91 -22.40 -13.44
CA PRO A 334 6.87 -23.38 -13.06
C PRO A 334 7.31 -24.39 -12.00
N GLY A 335 8.62 -24.60 -11.85
CA GLY A 335 9.22 -25.49 -10.86
C GLY A 335 9.57 -24.84 -9.50
N LEU A 336 9.41 -23.52 -9.39
CA LEU A 336 9.63 -22.76 -8.16
C LEU A 336 8.31 -22.47 -7.45
N ARG A 337 8.39 -22.28 -6.13
CA ARG A 337 7.28 -22.09 -5.21
C ARG A 337 6.92 -20.61 -5.11
N GLN A 338 5.65 -20.33 -4.87
CA GLN A 338 5.14 -18.99 -4.60
C GLN A 338 4.22 -19.05 -3.37
N VAL A 339 4.61 -18.40 -2.27
CA VAL A 339 3.88 -18.44 -0.98
C VAL A 339 2.42 -18.03 -1.13
N GLN A 340 2.12 -17.02 -1.95
CA GLN A 340 0.73 -16.57 -2.12
C GLN A 340 -0.20 -17.67 -2.66
N ARG A 341 0.32 -18.63 -3.44
CA ARG A 341 -0.47 -19.79 -3.91
C ARG A 341 -0.79 -20.77 -2.79
N LEU A 342 0.04 -20.87 -1.77
CA LEU A 342 -0.20 -21.73 -0.60
C LEU A 342 -1.26 -21.14 0.33
N VAL A 343 -1.16 -19.85 0.62
CA VAL A 343 -2.09 -19.14 1.52
C VAL A 343 -3.51 -19.12 0.93
N MET A 344 -3.64 -18.91 -0.38
CA MET A 344 -4.93 -18.82 -1.06
C MET A 344 -5.64 -20.18 -1.22
N ASN A 345 -4.93 -21.31 -1.19
CA ASN A 345 -5.53 -22.65 -1.25
C ASN A 345 -6.13 -23.10 0.11
N GLY A 346 -5.75 -22.45 1.21
CA GLY A 346 -6.27 -22.74 2.56
C GLY A 346 -7.45 -21.83 2.98
N ALA A 347 -7.70 -20.74 2.25
CA ALA A 347 -8.80 -19.83 2.54
C ALA A 347 -10.03 -20.25 1.72
N ALA A 348 -11.10 -20.66 2.41
CA ALA A 348 -12.40 -20.77 1.75
C ALA A 348 -12.80 -19.39 1.22
N GLU A 349 -13.00 -19.25 -0.09
CA GLU A 349 -13.57 -18.02 -0.63
C GLU A 349 -14.93 -17.80 0.04
N PRO A 350 -15.16 -16.65 0.71
CA PRO A 350 -16.47 -16.38 1.28
C PRO A 350 -17.50 -16.41 0.16
N ALA A 351 -18.65 -17.05 0.41
CA ALA A 351 -19.72 -17.15 -0.56
C ALA A 351 -20.03 -15.77 -1.15
N VAL A 352 -19.83 -15.62 -2.47
CA VAL A 352 -20.10 -14.38 -3.20
C VAL A 352 -21.59 -14.08 -3.08
N ARG A 353 -21.92 -13.12 -2.22
CA ARG A 353 -23.29 -12.62 -2.13
C ARG A 353 -23.60 -11.86 -3.43
N PRO A 354 -24.83 -11.95 -3.96
CA PRO A 354 -25.21 -11.14 -5.11
C PRO A 354 -24.98 -9.66 -4.77
N LEU A 355 -24.42 -8.91 -5.72
CA LEU A 355 -24.21 -7.47 -5.56
C LEU A 355 -25.52 -6.84 -5.09
N PRO A 356 -25.48 -5.95 -4.09
CA PRO A 356 -26.67 -5.26 -3.64
C PRO A 356 -27.30 -4.56 -4.84
N GLN A 357 -28.53 -4.98 -5.20
CA GLN A 357 -29.27 -4.34 -6.26
C GLN A 357 -29.61 -2.91 -5.81
N PRO A 358 -29.50 -1.91 -6.69
CA PRO A 358 -29.96 -0.57 -6.35
C PRO A 358 -31.42 -0.67 -5.92
N ALA A 359 -31.72 -0.20 -4.70
CA ALA A 359 -33.07 -0.24 -4.18
C ALA A 359 -34.01 0.47 -5.18
N VAL A 360 -35.11 -0.21 -5.53
CA VAL A 360 -36.24 0.41 -6.25
C VAL A 360 -36.59 1.69 -5.51
N ARG A 361 -36.60 2.84 -6.21
CA ARG A 361 -36.90 4.18 -5.67
C ARG A 361 -38.15 4.13 -4.79
N ARG A 362 -38.00 3.90 -3.50
CA ARG A 362 -39.07 4.13 -2.52
C ARG A 362 -39.19 5.65 -2.38
N ARG A 363 -40.42 6.17 -2.46
CA ARG A 363 -40.70 7.57 -2.10
C ARG A 363 -40.16 7.81 -0.69
N ARG A 364 -39.05 8.53 -0.58
CA ARG A 364 -38.34 8.81 0.68
C ARG A 364 -38.41 10.31 0.98
N ALA A 365 -38.39 10.64 2.26
CA ALA A 365 -38.13 11.99 2.75
C ALA A 365 -36.86 12.56 2.09
N ALA A 366 -36.78 13.89 1.95
CA ALA A 366 -35.64 14.54 1.30
C ALA A 366 -34.32 14.12 1.98
N LEU A 367 -33.45 13.41 1.26
CA LEU A 367 -32.14 13.00 1.76
C LEU A 367 -31.25 14.23 1.92
N LEU A 368 -30.57 14.31 3.05
CA LEU A 368 -29.58 15.36 3.31
C LEU A 368 -28.25 15.00 2.62
N PRO A 369 -27.45 15.99 2.19
CA PRO A 369 -26.05 15.77 1.87
C PRO A 369 -25.31 15.10 3.05
N VAL A 370 -24.39 14.19 2.74
CA VAL A 370 -23.61 13.46 3.76
C VAL A 370 -22.20 14.04 3.82
N VAL A 371 -21.67 14.30 5.02
CA VAL A 371 -20.28 14.75 5.19
C VAL A 371 -19.56 13.88 6.22
N PHE A 372 -18.39 13.35 5.87
CA PHE A 372 -17.53 12.59 6.78
C PHE A 372 -16.44 13.49 7.36
N ALA A 373 -16.45 13.69 8.68
CA ALA A 373 -15.56 14.60 9.37
C ALA A 373 -15.24 14.16 10.80
N GLY A 374 -14.12 14.64 11.34
CA GLY A 374 -13.76 14.49 12.75
C GLY A 374 -12.88 15.64 13.20
N PRO A 375 -11.57 15.41 13.44
CA PRO A 375 -10.72 16.38 14.14
C PRO A 375 -10.45 17.68 13.36
N SER A 376 -10.78 17.74 12.07
CA SER A 376 -10.70 19.01 11.31
C SER A 376 -11.81 19.99 11.70
N LEU A 377 -12.92 19.51 12.27
CA LEU A 377 -13.99 20.34 12.81
C LEU A 377 -13.88 20.43 14.34
N PRO A 378 -14.38 21.50 14.97
CA PRO A 378 -14.39 21.58 16.43
C PRO A 378 -15.30 20.48 17.02
N PRO A 379 -14.98 19.96 18.21
CA PRO A 379 -15.83 19.01 18.92
C PRO A 379 -17.25 19.55 19.09
N GLY A 380 -18.25 18.70 18.87
CA GLY A 380 -19.67 19.08 18.96
C GLY A 380 -20.17 19.97 17.82
N PHE A 381 -19.40 20.16 16.75
CA PHE A 381 -19.86 20.89 15.57
C PHE A 381 -21.13 20.26 14.99
N THR A 382 -22.10 21.10 14.65
CA THR A 382 -23.34 20.69 13.97
C THR A 382 -23.56 21.57 12.75
N ALA A 383 -24.13 20.98 11.69
CA ALA A 383 -24.48 21.69 10.47
C ALA A 383 -25.93 21.31 10.10
N PRO A 384 -26.93 22.17 10.40
CA PRO A 384 -28.32 21.91 10.04
C PRO A 384 -28.46 21.64 8.53
N GLY A 385 -29.21 20.60 8.18
CA GLY A 385 -29.41 20.20 6.78
C GLY A 385 -28.27 19.38 6.17
N ILE A 386 -27.29 18.94 6.97
CA ILE A 386 -26.26 17.97 6.56
C ILE A 386 -26.29 16.77 7.52
N ASP A 387 -26.17 15.56 6.96
CA ASP A 387 -25.89 14.33 7.70
C ASP A 387 -24.38 14.23 7.97
N LEU A 388 -23.94 14.71 9.14
CA LEU A 388 -22.54 14.67 9.56
C LEU A 388 -22.20 13.29 10.17
N ARG A 389 -21.23 12.61 9.59
CA ARG A 389 -20.73 11.30 10.00
C ARG A 389 -19.30 11.38 10.53
N SER A 390 -18.89 10.34 11.25
CA SER A 390 -17.51 10.15 11.71
C SER A 390 -16.51 10.20 10.55
N PRO A 391 -15.20 10.35 10.82
CA PRO A 391 -14.18 10.21 9.78
C PRO A 391 -14.35 8.90 9.00
N ALA A 392 -14.21 8.98 7.68
CA ALA A 392 -14.49 7.86 6.80
C ALA A 392 -13.38 6.80 6.81
N VAL A 393 -13.77 5.54 6.68
CA VAL A 393 -12.91 4.39 6.38
C VAL A 393 -13.37 3.70 5.09
N CYS A 394 -12.60 2.74 4.59
CA CYS A 394 -12.98 1.93 3.44
C CYS A 394 -14.36 1.29 3.63
N GLY A 395 -15.22 1.44 2.63
CA GLY A 395 -16.58 0.92 2.61
C GLY A 395 -17.66 1.93 3.00
N ASP A 396 -17.32 3.00 3.72
CA ASP A 396 -18.28 4.00 4.19
C ASP A 396 -18.99 4.73 3.04
N LEU A 397 -18.25 5.06 1.97
CA LEU A 397 -18.81 5.70 0.80
C LEU A 397 -19.54 4.69 -0.09
N ALA A 398 -19.07 3.45 -0.14
CA ALA A 398 -19.77 2.38 -0.83
C ALA A 398 -21.13 2.05 -0.20
N MET A 399 -21.29 2.15 1.12
CA MET A 399 -22.60 1.99 1.78
C MET A 399 -23.65 3.01 1.31
N LEU A 400 -23.23 4.20 0.87
CA LEU A 400 -24.13 5.22 0.32
C LEU A 400 -24.75 4.82 -1.03
N LEU A 401 -24.22 3.79 -1.70
CA LEU A 401 -24.78 3.31 -2.97
C LEU A 401 -26.18 2.70 -2.83
N ALA A 402 -26.56 2.28 -1.61
CA ALA A 402 -27.90 1.79 -1.30
C ALA A 402 -28.95 2.92 -1.28
N ASP A 403 -28.54 4.14 -0.92
CA ASP A 403 -29.40 5.32 -0.84
C ASP A 403 -28.61 6.59 -1.17
N LEU A 404 -28.61 6.96 -2.45
CA LEU A 404 -27.74 8.01 -2.97
C LEU A 404 -28.09 9.38 -2.38
N PRO A 405 -27.19 10.02 -1.62
CA PRO A 405 -27.42 11.37 -1.13
C PRO A 405 -27.30 12.40 -2.27
N PRO A 406 -27.87 13.60 -2.10
CA PRO A 406 -27.80 14.64 -3.12
C PRO A 406 -26.39 15.22 -3.33
N ALA A 407 -25.48 15.03 -2.36
CA ALA A 407 -24.05 15.33 -2.44
C ALA A 407 -23.30 14.62 -1.30
N VAL A 408 -21.99 14.40 -1.48
CA VAL A 408 -21.09 13.83 -0.46
C VAL A 408 -19.90 14.76 -0.24
N GLY A 409 -19.55 15.02 1.01
CA GLY A 409 -18.33 15.69 1.42
C GLY A 409 -17.40 14.75 2.18
N LEU A 410 -16.14 14.69 1.78
CA LEU A 410 -15.09 13.97 2.49
C LEU A 410 -14.11 14.99 3.10
N ILE A 411 -14.03 15.04 4.43
CA ILE A 411 -13.07 15.87 5.15
C ILE A 411 -11.99 14.96 5.72
N ASP A 412 -12.37 14.18 6.74
CA ASP A 412 -11.46 13.34 7.51
C ASP A 412 -11.67 11.86 7.22
N GLY A 413 -10.60 11.09 7.38
CA GLY A 413 -10.64 9.64 7.49
C GLY A 413 -9.66 9.15 8.55
N CYS A 414 -9.71 7.86 8.85
CA CYS A 414 -8.86 7.26 9.87
C CYS A 414 -7.62 6.62 9.23
N PHE A 415 -6.43 7.01 9.70
CA PHE A 415 -5.15 6.40 9.32
C PHE A 415 -4.72 5.36 10.38
N GLU A 416 -3.92 4.37 10.00
CA GLU A 416 -3.34 3.32 10.88
C GLU A 416 -4.31 2.38 11.63
N VAL A 417 -5.62 2.61 11.58
CA VAL A 417 -6.62 1.79 12.30
C VAL A 417 -7.58 1.02 11.38
N ALA A 418 -7.64 1.42 10.12
CA ALA A 418 -8.46 0.82 9.08
C ALA A 418 -7.93 1.24 7.71
N PRO A 419 -8.27 0.52 6.63
CA PRO A 419 -8.03 1.02 5.28
C PRO A 419 -8.79 2.35 5.07
N THR A 420 -8.18 3.28 4.35
CA THR A 420 -8.81 4.55 4.00
C THR A 420 -9.76 4.36 2.82
N VAL A 421 -10.68 5.32 2.63
CA VAL A 421 -11.64 5.30 1.51
C VAL A 421 -10.93 5.02 0.19
N TRP A 422 -11.36 3.99 -0.55
CA TRP A 422 -10.76 3.62 -1.83
C TRP A 422 -11.25 4.52 -2.96
N HIS A 423 -10.41 4.73 -3.98
CA HIS A 423 -10.77 5.53 -5.17
C HIS A 423 -12.03 5.02 -5.85
N LYS A 424 -12.18 3.69 -5.94
CA LYS A 424 -13.31 3.03 -6.59
C LYS A 424 -14.65 3.35 -5.91
N GLU A 425 -14.69 3.60 -4.59
CA GLU A 425 -15.92 4.02 -3.90
C GLU A 425 -16.39 5.39 -4.39
N ILE A 426 -15.46 6.36 -4.46
CA ILE A 426 -15.74 7.72 -4.90
C ILE A 426 -16.14 7.73 -6.38
N LEU A 427 -15.42 6.99 -7.23
CA LEU A 427 -15.76 6.83 -8.64
C LEU A 427 -17.16 6.27 -8.83
N ASN A 428 -17.60 5.32 -7.98
CA ASN A 428 -18.91 4.71 -8.11
C ASN A 428 -20.07 5.66 -7.79
N LEU A 429 -19.85 6.59 -6.85
CA LEU A 429 -20.77 7.69 -6.54
C LEU A 429 -20.80 8.72 -7.67
N LEU A 430 -19.64 9.14 -8.15
CA LEU A 430 -19.51 10.07 -9.28
C LEU A 430 -20.20 9.52 -10.55
N ALA A 431 -20.01 8.22 -10.86
CA ALA A 431 -20.67 7.54 -11.97
C ALA A 431 -22.20 7.45 -11.84
N ARG A 432 -22.74 7.63 -10.63
CA ARG A 432 -24.19 7.73 -10.37
C ARG A 432 -24.69 9.17 -10.33
N GLY A 433 -23.85 10.12 -10.72
CA GLY A 433 -24.18 11.54 -10.73
C GLY A 433 -24.21 12.17 -9.34
N VAL A 434 -23.66 11.54 -8.30
CA VAL A 434 -23.56 12.18 -6.98
C VAL A 434 -22.35 13.13 -6.98
N PRO A 435 -22.54 14.44 -6.71
CA PRO A 435 -21.41 15.35 -6.51
C PRO A 435 -20.60 14.92 -5.28
N VAL A 436 -19.31 14.65 -5.47
CA VAL A 436 -18.39 14.33 -4.37
C VAL A 436 -17.36 15.45 -4.24
N LEU A 437 -17.24 16.01 -3.03
CA LEU A 437 -16.34 17.10 -2.68
C LEU A 437 -15.32 16.61 -1.65
N GLY A 438 -14.07 17.10 -1.71
CA GLY A 438 -13.03 16.74 -0.75
C GLY A 438 -12.16 17.92 -0.33
N GLY A 439 -11.73 17.95 0.94
CA GLY A 439 -10.93 19.03 1.50
C GLY A 439 -10.32 18.70 2.87
N ALA A 440 -9.53 19.63 3.41
CA ALA A 440 -8.91 19.64 4.74
C ALA A 440 -7.92 18.51 5.14
N SER A 441 -8.23 17.24 4.88
CA SER A 441 -7.47 16.09 5.38
C SER A 441 -7.41 14.99 4.31
N LEU A 442 -7.77 13.73 4.62
CA LEU A 442 -7.89 12.65 3.63
C LEU A 442 -8.71 13.07 2.41
N GLY A 443 -9.76 13.86 2.61
CA GLY A 443 -10.58 14.38 1.52
C GLY A 443 -9.83 15.26 0.52
N ALA A 444 -8.86 16.05 0.97
CA ALA A 444 -8.04 16.87 0.09
C ALA A 444 -7.11 16.01 -0.77
N ILE A 445 -6.56 14.94 -0.21
CA ILE A 445 -5.72 13.96 -0.93
C ILE A 445 -6.56 13.29 -2.02
N ARG A 446 -7.71 12.72 -1.66
CA ARG A 446 -8.60 12.04 -2.62
C ARG A 446 -9.12 12.99 -3.70
N ALA A 447 -9.44 14.23 -3.34
CA ALA A 447 -9.83 15.23 -4.33
C ALA A 447 -8.71 15.57 -5.31
N ALA A 448 -7.45 15.63 -4.87
CA ALA A 448 -6.32 15.85 -5.78
C ALA A 448 -6.11 14.67 -6.72
N GLU A 449 -6.22 13.44 -6.22
CA GLU A 449 -6.07 12.21 -6.99
C GLU A 449 -7.23 11.97 -7.98
N LEU A 450 -8.43 12.48 -7.66
CA LEU A 450 -9.67 12.30 -8.43
C LEU A 450 -10.18 13.60 -9.05
N ALA A 451 -9.37 14.66 -9.13
CA ALA A 451 -9.77 15.92 -9.75
C ALA A 451 -10.13 15.71 -11.23
N ALA A 452 -9.28 14.98 -11.96
CA ALA A 452 -9.54 14.60 -13.35
C ALA A 452 -10.76 13.65 -13.50
N ALA A 453 -11.17 13.01 -12.40
CA ALA A 453 -12.34 12.16 -12.34
C ALA A 453 -13.66 12.89 -12.09
N GLY A 454 -13.60 14.19 -11.76
CA GLY A 454 -14.77 15.00 -11.43
C GLY A 454 -15.04 15.15 -9.93
N MET A 455 -14.19 14.60 -9.04
CA MET A 455 -14.24 14.95 -7.62
C MET A 455 -13.81 16.41 -7.44
N ARG A 456 -14.59 17.20 -6.70
CA ARG A 456 -14.33 18.65 -6.54
C ARG A 456 -13.49 18.89 -5.29
N GLY A 457 -12.31 19.46 -5.46
CA GLY A 457 -11.46 19.84 -4.34
C GLY A 457 -11.80 21.20 -3.75
N ILE A 458 -11.74 21.32 -2.43
CA ILE A 458 -12.05 22.54 -1.68
C ILE A 458 -10.88 22.91 -0.77
N GLY A 459 -10.51 24.19 -0.80
CA GLY A 459 -9.56 24.77 0.16
C GLY A 459 -8.10 24.71 -0.27
N ALA A 460 -7.24 25.32 0.54
CA ALA A 460 -5.83 25.50 0.23
C ALA A 460 -5.03 24.20 0.29
N ILE A 461 -5.44 23.24 1.14
CA ILE A 461 -4.77 21.94 1.28
C ILE A 461 -4.98 21.11 0.01
N PHE A 462 -6.19 21.10 -0.55
CA PHE A 462 -6.46 20.50 -1.86
C PHE A 462 -5.58 21.14 -2.95
N VAL A 463 -5.56 22.47 -3.02
CA VAL A 463 -4.71 23.19 -3.99
C VAL A 463 -3.23 22.82 -3.81
N GLY A 464 -2.80 22.63 -2.56
CA GLY A 464 -1.45 22.19 -2.22
C GLY A 464 -1.10 20.82 -2.82
N TYR A 465 -1.98 19.84 -2.66
CA TYR A 465 -1.80 18.51 -3.26
C TYR A 465 -1.93 18.53 -4.79
N ALA A 466 -2.94 19.21 -5.33
CA ALA A 466 -3.18 19.29 -6.78
C ALA A 466 -2.04 20.00 -7.54
N SER A 467 -1.39 20.99 -6.91
CA SER A 467 -0.19 21.65 -7.47
C SER A 467 1.11 20.88 -7.23
N GLY A 468 1.09 19.84 -6.38
CA GLY A 468 2.29 19.13 -5.95
C GLY A 468 3.21 19.93 -5.03
N SER A 469 2.75 21.04 -4.45
CA SER A 469 3.48 21.78 -3.41
C SER A 469 3.43 21.04 -2.07
N ILE A 470 2.37 20.26 -1.83
CA ILE A 470 2.30 19.23 -0.80
C ILE A 470 2.35 17.87 -1.51
N ARG A 471 3.31 17.02 -1.12
CA ARG A 471 3.50 15.67 -1.69
C ARG A 471 3.48 14.55 -0.67
N ARG A 472 3.24 14.89 0.60
CA ARG A 472 3.39 13.97 1.73
C ARG A 472 2.01 13.75 2.34
N ASP A 473 1.61 12.49 2.50
CA ASP A 473 0.32 12.17 3.11
C ASP A 473 0.32 12.52 4.61
N ASP A 474 1.47 12.35 5.27
CA ASP A 474 1.69 12.72 6.68
C ASP A 474 1.54 14.22 6.97
N ALA A 475 1.37 15.04 5.93
CA ALA A 475 1.19 16.47 6.09
C ALA A 475 -0.16 16.84 6.75
N VAL A 476 -1.19 16.01 6.55
CA VAL A 476 -2.54 16.20 7.12
C VAL A 476 -2.84 15.27 8.30
N MET A 477 -1.98 14.28 8.57
CA MET A 477 -2.17 13.30 9.65
C MET A 477 -1.94 13.93 11.02
N ILE A 478 -2.71 13.47 12.00
CA ILE A 478 -2.63 13.82 13.43
C ILE A 478 -3.07 12.62 14.28
N ASP A 479 -2.62 12.59 15.53
CA ASP A 479 -3.25 11.77 16.55
C ASP A 479 -4.45 12.55 17.11
N HIS A 480 -5.56 11.86 17.29
CA HIS A 480 -6.79 12.42 17.85
C HIS A 480 -7.37 11.49 18.91
N ALA A 481 -8.14 12.06 19.83
CA ALA A 481 -8.89 11.33 20.82
C ALA A 481 -9.95 10.44 20.13
N PRO A 482 -10.41 9.36 20.77
CA PRO A 482 -11.48 8.54 20.21
C PRO A 482 -12.81 9.31 20.22
N VAL A 483 -13.85 8.71 19.62
CA VAL A 483 -15.16 9.36 19.42
C VAL A 483 -15.87 9.70 20.73
N GLU A 484 -15.65 8.92 21.79
CA GLU A 484 -16.17 9.17 23.14
C GLU A 484 -15.65 10.50 23.71
N LEU A 485 -14.48 10.93 23.23
CA LEU A 485 -13.87 12.21 23.53
C LEU A 485 -13.97 13.17 22.33
N GLY A 486 -14.95 13.00 21.44
CA GLY A 486 -15.27 13.97 20.39
C GLY A 486 -14.15 14.26 19.37
N TYR A 487 -13.23 13.32 19.16
CA TYR A 487 -12.14 13.45 18.18
C TYR A 487 -11.19 14.65 18.41
N HIS A 488 -10.98 15.08 19.66
CA HIS A 488 -10.04 16.18 19.94
C HIS A 488 -8.64 15.89 19.38
N SER A 489 -8.07 16.84 18.63
CA SER A 489 -6.69 16.74 18.15
C SER A 489 -5.70 16.72 19.31
N LEU A 490 -4.86 15.70 19.37
CA LEU A 490 -3.78 15.55 20.37
C LEU A 490 -2.46 16.11 19.83
N THR A 491 -2.30 16.13 18.50
CA THR A 491 -1.14 16.68 17.81
C THR A 491 -1.54 17.66 16.71
N VAL A 492 -0.53 18.32 16.13
CA VAL A 492 -0.67 19.37 15.12
C VAL A 492 -0.33 18.80 13.74
N ALA A 493 -1.20 19.03 12.75
CA ALA A 493 -0.93 18.67 11.37
C ALA A 493 0.24 19.51 10.81
N LEU A 494 1.03 18.97 9.88
CA LEU A 494 2.15 19.71 9.31
C LEU A 494 1.66 20.95 8.55
N VAL A 495 0.56 20.83 7.81
CA VAL A 495 -0.04 21.95 7.06
C VAL A 495 -0.47 23.10 7.99
N ASP A 496 -1.03 22.76 9.15
CA ASP A 496 -1.39 23.75 10.18
C ASP A 496 -0.14 24.36 10.80
N ALA A 497 0.86 23.54 11.11
CA ALA A 497 2.11 24.01 11.67
C ALA A 497 2.84 24.99 10.72
N GLU A 498 2.95 24.65 9.43
CA GLU A 498 3.57 25.53 8.45
C GLU A 498 2.78 26.82 8.25
N ALA A 499 1.45 26.75 8.17
CA ALA A 499 0.61 27.94 8.07
C ALA A 499 0.77 28.85 9.30
N ALA A 500 0.95 28.28 10.49
CA ALA A 500 1.14 29.05 11.73
C ALA A 500 2.50 29.75 11.79
N LEU A 501 3.56 29.12 11.30
CA LEU A 501 4.91 29.73 11.25
C LEU A 501 4.97 31.01 10.41
N TRP A 502 4.06 31.15 9.43
CA TRP A 502 3.97 32.35 8.59
C TRP A 502 3.04 33.43 9.16
N GLN A 503 2.12 33.07 10.06
CA GLN A 503 1.20 34.02 10.70
C GLN A 503 1.77 34.61 11.99
N VAL A 504 2.69 33.90 12.64
CA VAL A 504 3.32 34.36 13.87
C VAL A 504 4.58 35.18 13.56
N ALA A 505 4.68 36.36 14.17
CA ALA A 505 5.85 37.21 14.09
C ALA A 505 7.00 36.59 14.90
N MET A 506 8.13 36.31 14.24
CA MET A 506 9.33 35.75 14.88
C MET A 506 10.59 36.00 14.03
N PRO A 507 11.80 35.89 14.61
CA PRO A 507 13.04 36.06 13.86
C PRO A 507 13.19 35.06 12.69
N PRO A 508 13.71 35.46 11.52
CA PRO A 508 13.81 34.58 10.35
C PRO A 508 14.64 33.30 10.57
N LEU A 509 15.71 33.39 11.38
CA LEU A 509 16.53 32.23 11.72
C LEU A 509 15.77 31.23 12.59
N GLU A 510 15.00 31.73 13.56
CA GLU A 510 14.17 30.92 14.43
C GLU A 510 13.05 30.22 13.65
N ARG A 511 12.37 30.96 12.75
CA ARG A 511 11.38 30.38 11.84
C ARG A 511 11.96 29.23 11.02
N ARG A 512 13.14 29.42 10.41
CA ARG A 512 13.80 28.38 9.61
C ARG A 512 14.16 27.15 10.44
N ALA A 513 14.66 27.33 11.66
CA ALA A 513 14.98 26.23 12.56
C ALA A 513 13.70 25.46 12.96
N LEU A 514 12.66 26.17 13.40
CA LEU A 514 11.38 25.58 13.79
C LEU A 514 10.69 24.89 12.61
N GLN A 515 10.80 25.44 11.40
CA GLN A 515 10.30 24.80 10.18
C GLN A 515 10.96 23.43 9.91
N ARG A 516 12.29 23.31 10.11
CA ARG A 516 12.96 22.00 10.00
C ARG A 516 12.47 21.03 11.08
N ILE A 517 12.25 21.51 12.30
CA ILE A 517 11.77 20.69 13.42
C ILE A 517 10.37 20.15 13.13
N VAL A 518 9.41 20.99 12.75
CA VAL A 518 8.02 20.54 12.48
C VAL A 518 7.96 19.56 11.30
N ARG A 519 8.78 19.77 10.26
CA ARG A 519 8.88 18.88 9.07
C ARG A 519 9.49 17.51 9.35
N THR A 520 10.27 17.37 10.42
CA THR A 520 10.98 16.13 10.78
C THR A 520 10.38 15.44 12.00
N ALA A 521 9.56 16.15 12.78
CA ALA A 521 8.77 15.59 13.87
C ALA A 521 7.72 14.61 13.33
N SER A 522 7.61 13.46 14.00
CA SER A 522 6.55 12.48 13.77
C SER A 522 5.19 13.12 14.06
N TYR A 523 4.18 12.83 13.24
CA TYR A 523 2.84 13.36 13.44
C TYR A 523 2.20 12.87 14.76
N HIS A 524 2.64 11.73 15.30
CA HIS A 524 2.24 11.20 16.62
C HIS A 524 2.74 12.03 17.81
N GLU A 525 3.79 12.84 17.62
CA GLU A 525 4.43 13.59 18.72
C GLU A 525 4.40 15.11 18.47
N ARG A 526 3.96 15.55 17.29
CA ARG A 526 4.06 16.95 16.84
C ARG A 526 3.15 17.86 17.65
N THR A 527 3.70 18.42 18.72
CA THR A 527 3.06 19.47 19.54
C THR A 527 3.93 20.71 19.57
N TRP A 528 3.32 21.88 19.80
CA TRP A 528 4.09 23.12 19.92
C TRP A 528 5.08 23.09 21.08
N HIS A 529 4.70 22.49 22.21
CA HIS A 529 5.60 22.28 23.34
C HIS A 529 6.84 21.47 22.96
N LEU A 530 6.66 20.33 22.27
CA LEU A 530 7.80 19.51 21.84
C LEU A 530 8.68 20.25 20.83
N CYS A 531 8.06 20.92 19.84
CA CYS A 531 8.81 21.60 18.79
C CYS A 531 9.63 22.77 19.33
N LEU A 532 9.06 23.56 20.25
CA LEU A 532 9.75 24.66 20.91
C LEU A 532 10.84 24.17 21.87
N ARG A 533 10.63 23.05 22.56
CA ARG A 533 11.67 22.42 23.38
C ARG A 533 12.86 21.98 22.53
N ARG A 534 12.62 21.28 21.41
CA ARG A 534 13.68 20.88 20.47
C ARG A 534 14.41 22.09 19.86
N LEU A 535 13.70 23.19 19.63
CA LEU A 535 14.31 24.43 19.15
C LEU A 535 15.26 25.00 20.21
N ALA A 536 14.86 25.02 21.48
CA ALA A 536 15.71 25.46 22.58
C ALA A 536 16.97 24.58 22.72
N GLU A 537 16.80 23.26 22.67
CA GLU A 537 17.89 22.29 22.70
C GLU A 537 18.89 22.49 21.54
N GLN A 538 18.39 22.74 20.32
CA GLN A 538 19.24 22.92 19.13
C GLN A 538 19.95 24.29 19.08
N THR A 539 19.36 25.33 19.66
CA THR A 539 19.88 26.71 19.57
C THR A 539 20.58 27.19 20.83
N GLY A 540 20.39 26.52 21.96
CA GLY A 540 20.87 26.96 23.27
C GLY A 540 20.17 28.23 23.78
N ARG A 541 19.03 28.61 23.20
CA ARG A 541 18.30 29.84 23.52
C ARG A 541 16.82 29.56 23.78
N SER A 542 16.20 30.35 24.65
CA SER A 542 14.75 30.32 24.83
C SER A 542 14.03 30.77 23.55
N PRO A 543 12.98 30.07 23.10
CA PRO A 543 12.17 30.50 21.97
C PRO A 543 11.55 31.88 22.20
N THR A 544 11.43 32.69 21.16
CA THR A 544 10.83 34.04 21.26
C THR A 544 9.30 34.01 21.32
N VAL A 545 8.71 32.85 21.02
CA VAL A 545 7.26 32.64 20.94
C VAL A 545 6.84 31.47 21.84
N SER A 546 5.68 31.61 22.49
CA SER A 546 5.09 30.57 23.33
C SER A 546 4.23 29.57 22.56
N ALA A 547 4.02 28.38 23.11
CA ALA A 547 3.09 27.40 22.56
C ALA A 547 1.63 27.93 22.50
N ALA A 548 1.23 28.76 23.47
CA ALA A 548 -0.10 29.37 23.51
C ALA A 548 -0.33 30.31 22.33
N THR A 549 0.68 31.09 21.94
CA THR A 549 0.62 31.98 20.77
C THR A 549 0.33 31.20 19.50
N PHE A 550 0.99 30.04 19.31
CA PHE A 550 0.69 29.17 18.18
C PHE A 550 -0.68 28.49 18.28
N GLY A 551 -1.13 28.15 19.50
CA GLY A 551 -2.46 27.57 19.74
C GLY A 551 -3.63 28.50 19.40
N MET A 552 -3.39 29.83 19.36
CA MET A 552 -4.40 30.83 18.95
C MET A 552 -4.49 31.00 17.42
N VAL A 553 -3.52 30.50 16.66
CA VAL A 553 -3.54 30.61 15.20
C VAL A 553 -4.68 29.75 14.63
N PRO A 554 -5.53 30.30 13.74
CA PRO A 554 -6.57 29.51 13.07
C PRO A 554 -5.98 28.32 12.30
N SER A 555 -6.52 27.13 12.54
CA SER A 555 -6.18 25.92 11.78
C SER A 555 -6.59 26.05 10.32
N LEU A 556 -5.66 25.74 9.41
CA LEU A 556 -5.90 25.66 7.98
C LEU A 556 -6.84 24.49 7.66
N LYS A 557 -6.67 23.34 8.32
CA LYS A 557 -7.58 22.20 8.20
C LYS A 557 -9.02 22.61 8.55
N ARG A 558 -9.20 23.35 9.64
CA ARG A 558 -10.53 23.86 10.03
C ARG A 558 -11.12 24.82 9.01
N LYS A 559 -10.31 25.74 8.49
CA LYS A 559 -10.75 26.68 7.45
C LYS A 559 -11.25 25.96 6.20
N ASP A 560 -10.49 24.99 5.72
CA ASP A 560 -10.85 24.18 4.55
C ASP A 560 -12.09 23.31 4.81
N ALA A 561 -12.19 22.71 6.00
CA ALA A 561 -13.34 21.91 6.41
C ALA A 561 -14.64 22.72 6.42
N LEU A 562 -14.63 23.92 6.98
CA LEU A 562 -15.78 24.83 6.98
C LEU A 562 -16.14 25.28 5.55
N GLY A 563 -15.14 25.53 4.71
CA GLY A 563 -15.34 25.82 3.29
C GLY A 563 -16.04 24.67 2.55
N LEU A 564 -15.65 23.42 2.85
CA LEU A 564 -16.28 22.23 2.29
C LEU A 564 -17.73 22.08 2.75
N ILE A 565 -18.01 22.29 4.04
CA ILE A 565 -19.39 22.27 4.58
C ILE A 565 -20.28 23.25 3.81
N ALA A 566 -19.81 24.48 3.59
CA ALA A 566 -20.56 25.49 2.82
C ALA A 566 -20.74 25.10 1.33
N ALA A 567 -19.74 24.44 0.73
CA ALA A 567 -19.79 24.02 -0.67
C ALA A 567 -20.72 22.83 -0.90
N VAL A 568 -20.75 21.85 0.01
CA VAL A 568 -21.58 20.64 -0.09
C VAL A 568 -23.06 20.99 -0.10
N SER A 569 -23.51 21.92 0.76
CA SER A 569 -24.91 22.38 0.77
C SER A 569 -25.35 22.99 -0.56
N LYS A 570 -24.43 23.68 -1.26
CA LYS A 570 -24.70 24.28 -2.57
C LYS A 570 -24.64 23.26 -3.72
N ALA A 571 -23.88 22.19 -3.55
CA ALA A 571 -23.70 21.17 -4.57
C ALA A 571 -24.88 20.17 -4.64
N ALA A 572 -25.72 20.11 -3.61
CA ALA A 572 -26.88 19.23 -3.53
C ALA A 572 -27.74 19.30 -4.81
N GLY A 573 -27.86 18.18 -5.53
CA GLY A 573 -28.69 18.10 -6.74
C GLY A 573 -28.06 18.70 -8.01
N THR A 574 -26.81 19.17 -7.97
CA THR A 574 -26.08 19.73 -9.15
C THR A 574 -25.38 18.66 -9.99
N GLY A 575 -25.63 17.39 -9.70
CA GLY A 575 -24.97 16.27 -10.36
C GLY A 575 -25.60 15.95 -11.71
N ASN A 576 -24.96 16.40 -12.79
CA ASN A 576 -25.46 16.18 -14.15
C ASN A 576 -24.33 15.73 -15.10
N PHE A 577 -23.55 14.75 -14.66
CA PHE A 577 -22.43 14.20 -15.41
C PHE A 577 -22.57 12.68 -15.53
N THR A 578 -22.30 12.15 -16.73
CA THR A 578 -22.26 10.71 -16.97
C THR A 578 -20.81 10.28 -17.00
N LEU A 579 -20.34 9.62 -15.94
CA LEU A 579 -18.99 9.07 -15.86
C LEU A 579 -19.05 7.54 -16.00
N PRO A 580 -18.02 6.90 -16.57
CA PRO A 580 -17.94 5.45 -16.60
C PRO A 580 -17.92 4.88 -15.18
N ARG A 581 -18.57 3.73 -14.99
CA ARG A 581 -18.48 3.01 -13.71
C ARG A 581 -17.02 2.58 -13.45
N PRO A 582 -16.58 2.53 -12.18
CA PRO A 582 -15.26 2.00 -11.87
C PRO A 582 -15.15 0.53 -12.29
N PRO A 583 -13.94 0.07 -12.67
CA PRO A 583 -13.68 -1.35 -12.90
C PRO A 583 -14.06 -2.19 -11.68
N LEU A 584 -14.86 -3.24 -11.88
CA LEU A 584 -15.28 -4.17 -10.83
C LEU A 584 -14.21 -5.24 -10.62
N THR A 585 -13.12 -4.86 -9.96
CA THR A 585 -12.04 -5.80 -9.66
C THR A 585 -12.44 -6.79 -8.57
N ALA A 586 -11.78 -7.94 -8.51
CA ALA A 586 -12.04 -8.97 -7.51
C ALA A 586 -12.04 -8.42 -6.07
N ASP A 587 -11.06 -7.59 -5.70
CA ASP A 587 -11.04 -6.94 -4.38
C ASP A 587 -12.20 -5.98 -4.14
N TYR A 588 -12.56 -5.17 -5.15
CA TYR A 588 -13.66 -4.23 -5.00
C TYR A 588 -15.00 -4.95 -4.88
N LEU A 589 -15.19 -6.04 -5.64
CA LEU A 589 -16.34 -6.92 -5.50
C LEU A 589 -16.39 -7.56 -4.12
N ARG A 590 -15.27 -8.09 -3.62
CA ARG A 590 -15.18 -8.64 -2.25
C ARG A 590 -15.61 -7.60 -1.23
N MET A 591 -15.05 -6.39 -1.27
CA MET A 591 -15.45 -5.30 -0.40
C MET A 591 -16.95 -5.03 -0.49
N LEU A 592 -17.55 -4.92 -1.69
CA LEU A 592 -18.98 -4.64 -1.85
C LEU A 592 -19.87 -5.75 -1.26
N THR A 593 -19.43 -7.01 -1.33
CA THR A 593 -20.20 -8.16 -0.82
C THR A 593 -20.07 -8.38 0.69
N THR A 594 -19.02 -7.85 1.31
CA THR A 594 -18.78 -7.94 2.77
C THR A 594 -19.34 -6.76 3.54
N LEU A 595 -19.81 -5.70 2.87
CA LEU A 595 -20.47 -4.57 3.52
C LEU A 595 -21.70 -5.04 4.32
N PRO A 596 -21.94 -4.45 5.52
CA PRO A 596 -23.14 -4.73 6.29
C PRO A 596 -24.39 -4.26 5.53
N GLN A 597 -25.50 -5.01 5.66
CA GLN A 597 -26.77 -4.76 4.96
C GLN A 597 -27.54 -3.55 5.50
N GLU A 598 -27.27 -3.17 6.74
CA GLU A 598 -27.70 -1.91 7.33
C GLU A 598 -26.44 -1.12 7.69
N PRO A 599 -26.41 0.21 7.46
CA PRO A 599 -25.34 1.02 8.02
C PRO A 599 -25.31 0.73 9.52
N PRO A 600 -24.13 0.47 10.14
CA PRO A 600 -24.07 0.31 11.58
C PRO A 600 -24.82 1.49 12.18
N LEU A 601 -25.79 1.19 13.06
CA LEU A 601 -26.58 2.20 13.78
C LEU A 601 -25.63 3.34 14.11
N VAL A 602 -25.87 4.48 13.48
CA VAL A 602 -25.05 5.68 13.68
C VAL A 602 -24.82 5.78 15.18
N ARG A 603 -23.56 5.90 15.61
CA ARG A 603 -23.22 6.50 16.90
C ARG A 603 -23.74 7.94 16.82
N ARG A 604 -25.07 8.10 16.87
CA ARG A 604 -25.74 9.38 16.87
C ARG A 604 -25.18 10.06 18.09
N THR A 605 -24.73 11.28 17.92
CA THR A 605 -24.39 12.20 19.00
C THR A 605 -25.65 12.47 19.82
N ASN A 606 -26.10 11.47 20.58
CA ASN A 606 -26.94 11.71 21.72
C ASN A 606 -25.95 12.06 22.83
N ALA A 607 -25.97 13.32 23.23
CA ALA A 607 -25.37 13.75 24.47
C ALA A 607 -25.95 12.87 25.59
N VAL A 608 -25.19 11.86 26.02
CA VAL A 608 -25.53 11.11 27.22
C VAL A 608 -25.06 11.96 28.38
N GLY A 609 -26.04 12.48 29.10
CA GLY A 609 -25.84 13.29 30.29
C GLY A 609 -24.96 12.57 31.29
N VAL A 610 -24.07 13.36 31.88
CA VAL A 610 -23.35 13.03 33.12
C VAL A 610 -24.39 12.69 34.18
N SER A 611 -24.61 11.40 34.43
CA SER A 611 -25.20 10.97 35.70
C SER A 611 -24.07 10.90 36.71
N ARG A 612 -24.03 11.91 37.58
CA ARG A 612 -23.31 11.82 38.86
C ARG A 612 -23.83 10.60 39.62
N ALA A 613 -22.90 9.75 40.06
CA ALA A 613 -22.98 9.00 41.31
C ALA A 613 -21.55 8.82 41.81
#